data_AF-A0A6N6KA29-F1
#
_entry.id   AF-A0A6N6KA29-F1
#
_cell.length_a   1.000
_cell.length_b   1.000
_cell.length_c   1.000
_cell.angle_alpha   90.00
_cell.angle_beta   90.00
_cell.angle_gamma   90.00
#
_symmetry.space_group_name_H-M   'P 1'
#
loop_
_entity.id
_entity.type
_entity.pdbx_description
1 polymer ?
#
loop_
_entity_poly.entity_id
_entity_poly.type
_entity_poly.pdbx_seq_one_letter_code
_entity_poly.pdbx_strand_id
1 'polypeptide(L)'
;MIAFLANLDAQEFEFPIYFEDHFGAKDTIVFGYDADATVGVDESFGELNIKGEPLSGLDVRVVDYNYNDLSCNIYDNTDYSTFHLKRQIVPGNCDDPLFPAFALIIEHHRFPLTIRWDNNIFPETCSEGPVLTDWHPGLWFDATCANVQGVAIMSLVDSIVFSSTPAVGMVTSDMDTVSYLFFNFMDLLD
;
A
#
# COMPACT_ATOMS: atom_id res chain seq x y z
N MET A 1 27.97 38.99 -4.87
CA MET A 1 26.64 38.49 -5.26
C MET A 1 26.79 36.99 -5.41
N ILE A 2 26.41 36.24 -4.38
CA ILE A 2 26.40 34.77 -4.42
C ILE A 2 24.92 34.41 -4.46
N ALA A 3 24.45 33.94 -5.61
CA ALA A 3 23.14 33.33 -5.71
C ALA A 3 23.28 31.89 -5.21
N PHE A 4 22.63 31.58 -4.08
CA PHE A 4 22.36 30.20 -3.71
C PHE A 4 21.23 29.71 -4.62
N LEU A 5 21.54 28.79 -5.53
CA LEU A 5 20.55 27.90 -6.12
C LEU A 5 20.43 26.73 -5.15
N ALA A 6 19.45 26.77 -4.26
CA ALA A 6 19.01 25.57 -3.56
C ALA A 6 18.04 24.85 -4.51
N ASN A 7 18.41 23.67 -4.99
CA ASN A 7 17.44 22.72 -5.52
C ASN A 7 16.53 22.31 -4.36
N LEU A 8 15.25 22.67 -4.44
CA LEU A 8 14.20 22.28 -3.50
C LEU A 8 13.44 21.08 -4.11
N ASP A 9 14.09 19.93 -4.18
CA ASP A 9 13.48 18.66 -4.62
C ASP A 9 13.21 17.73 -3.42
N ALA A 10 12.70 18.30 -2.33
CA ALA A 10 12.24 17.57 -1.16
C ALA A 10 10.85 18.06 -0.75
N GLN A 11 9.88 17.99 -1.67
CA GLN A 11 8.51 18.37 -1.35
C GLN A 11 7.79 17.21 -0.67
N GLU A 12 7.29 17.47 0.53
CA GLU A 12 6.23 16.70 1.17
C GLU A 12 5.10 16.44 0.15
N PHE A 13 4.69 15.20 0.00
CA PHE A 13 3.60 14.81 -0.89
C PHE A 13 2.76 13.75 -0.20
N GLU A 14 1.44 13.90 -0.25
CA GLU A 14 0.51 12.89 0.20
C GLU A 14 -0.71 12.82 -0.71
N PHE A 15 -1.33 11.66 -0.74
CA PHE A 15 -2.53 11.42 -1.50
C PHE A 15 -3.42 10.36 -0.87
N PRO A 16 -4.75 10.54 -0.94
CA PRO A 16 -5.70 9.55 -0.49
C PRO A 16 -5.90 8.45 -1.55
N ILE A 17 -6.12 7.23 -1.07
CA ILE A 17 -6.61 6.10 -1.86
C ILE A 17 -8.00 5.74 -1.34
N TYR A 18 -8.99 5.71 -2.23
CA TYR A 18 -10.38 5.48 -1.91
C TYR A 18 -10.80 4.05 -2.25
N PHE A 19 -11.47 3.39 -1.32
CA PHE A 19 -11.93 2.01 -1.45
C PHE A 19 -13.46 1.98 -1.39
N GLU A 20 -14.08 1.15 -2.23
CA GLU A 20 -15.51 0.86 -2.21
C GLU A 20 -15.74 -0.65 -2.39
N ASP A 21 -16.44 -1.27 -1.45
CA ASP A 21 -16.78 -2.69 -1.48
C ASP A 21 -18.09 -2.97 -2.23
N HIS A 22 -18.40 -4.25 -2.43
CA HIS A 22 -19.62 -4.65 -3.14
C HIS A 22 -20.93 -4.30 -2.39
N PHE A 23 -20.85 -4.00 -1.09
CA PHE A 23 -21.97 -3.53 -0.28
C PHE A 23 -22.14 -2.00 -0.37
N GLY A 24 -21.24 -1.30 -1.07
CA GLY A 24 -21.20 0.16 -1.16
C GLY A 24 -20.59 0.83 0.07
N ALA A 25 -19.98 0.07 0.98
CA ALA A 25 -19.20 0.63 2.08
C ALA A 25 -17.91 1.23 1.54
N LYS A 26 -17.44 2.30 2.20
CA LYS A 26 -16.32 3.12 1.74
C LYS A 26 -15.29 3.27 2.82
N ASP A 27 -14.04 3.33 2.41
CA ASP A 27 -12.91 3.58 3.29
C ASP A 27 -11.81 4.35 2.56
N THR A 28 -10.90 4.93 3.33
CA THR A 28 -9.80 5.73 2.80
C THR A 28 -8.55 5.54 3.64
N ILE A 29 -7.43 5.36 2.96
CA ILE A 29 -6.09 5.45 3.55
C ILE A 29 -5.32 6.57 2.86
N VAL A 30 -4.27 7.06 3.50
CA VAL A 30 -3.38 8.08 2.95
C VAL A 30 -1.98 7.52 2.83
N PHE A 31 -1.38 7.68 1.67
CA PHE A 31 0.05 7.45 1.46
C PHE A 31 0.73 8.77 1.14
N GLY A 32 2.00 8.87 1.48
CA GLY A 32 2.81 10.01 1.11
C GLY A 32 4.29 9.78 1.36
N TYR A 33 5.08 10.81 1.10
CA TYR A 33 6.48 10.85 1.43
C TYR A 33 6.90 12.23 1.92
N ASP A 34 7.88 12.23 2.81
CA ASP A 34 8.53 13.42 3.36
C ASP A 34 9.99 13.08 3.70
N ALA A 35 10.90 14.05 3.61
CA ALA A 35 12.32 13.82 3.88
C ALA A 35 12.62 13.51 5.36
N ASP A 36 11.77 13.98 6.28
CA ASP A 36 11.92 13.80 7.72
C ASP A 36 11.14 12.58 8.25
N ALA A 37 10.37 11.90 7.40
CA ALA A 37 9.59 10.71 7.77
C ALA A 37 10.48 9.47 8.01
N THR A 38 9.86 8.42 8.56
CA THR A 38 10.52 7.12 8.79
C THR A 38 9.77 5.99 8.09
N VAL A 39 10.40 4.81 7.96
CA VAL A 39 9.76 3.62 7.38
C VAL A 39 8.78 2.95 8.39
N GLY A 40 8.85 3.33 9.66
CA GLY A 40 7.95 2.85 10.71
C GLY A 40 6.83 3.84 11.01
N VAL A 41 6.20 3.67 12.17
CA VAL A 41 5.15 4.58 12.65
C VAL A 41 5.75 5.91 13.09
N ASP A 42 5.29 7.00 12.48
CA ASP A 42 5.67 8.37 12.81
C ASP A 42 4.46 9.20 13.29
N GLU A 43 4.35 9.34 14.61
CA GLU A 43 3.28 10.12 15.23
C GLU A 43 3.28 11.60 14.82
N SER A 44 4.43 12.15 14.39
CA SER A 44 4.52 13.55 13.97
C SER A 44 3.81 13.81 12.64
N PHE A 45 3.69 12.78 11.80
CA PHE A 45 2.89 12.79 10.57
C PHE A 45 1.44 12.33 10.79
N GLY A 46 1.01 12.16 12.04
CA GLY A 46 -0.35 11.73 12.39
C GLY A 46 -0.60 10.24 12.14
N GLU A 47 0.45 9.43 12.07
CA GLU A 47 0.32 7.99 12.01
C GLU A 47 -0.02 7.43 13.39
N LEU A 48 -1.04 6.58 13.44
CA LEU A 48 -1.50 5.96 14.68
C LEU A 48 -1.55 4.45 14.49
N ASN A 49 -0.75 3.73 15.26
CA ASN A 49 -0.78 2.27 15.27
C ASN A 49 -2.08 1.76 15.91
N ILE A 50 -2.98 1.27 15.06
CA ILE A 50 -4.27 0.66 15.44
C ILE A 50 -4.20 -0.87 15.37
N LYS A 51 -3.00 -1.45 15.46
CA LYS A 51 -2.84 -2.89 15.56
C LYS A 51 -3.50 -3.40 16.85
N GLY A 52 -4.31 -4.45 16.73
CA GLY A 52 -5.09 -5.03 17.82
C GLY A 52 -6.50 -4.44 17.98
N GLU A 53 -6.83 -3.35 17.29
CA GLU A 53 -8.22 -2.93 17.16
C GLU A 53 -8.96 -3.87 16.19
N PRO A 54 -10.20 -4.31 16.49
CA PRO A 54 -10.95 -5.20 15.62
C PRO A 54 -11.25 -4.51 14.27
N LEU A 55 -11.26 -5.28 13.19
CA LEU A 55 -11.76 -4.82 11.89
C LEU A 55 -13.29 -4.65 11.97
N SER A 56 -13.82 -3.61 11.32
CA SER A 56 -15.25 -3.33 11.35
C SER A 56 -15.69 -2.56 10.11
N GLY A 57 -16.68 -3.09 9.38
CA GLY A 57 -17.09 -2.50 8.11
C GLY A 57 -16.00 -2.70 7.05
N LEU A 58 -16.01 -1.89 5.99
CA LEU A 58 -14.84 -1.83 5.11
C LEU A 58 -13.74 -1.08 5.87
N ASP A 59 -12.74 -1.81 6.34
CA ASP A 59 -11.58 -1.26 7.05
C ASP A 59 -10.30 -1.80 6.42
N VAL A 60 -9.71 -0.96 5.58
CA VAL A 60 -8.43 -1.16 4.89
C VAL A 60 -7.33 -0.57 5.74
N ARG A 61 -6.31 -1.36 6.06
CA ARG A 61 -5.17 -0.89 6.85
C ARG A 61 -3.87 -1.13 6.12
N VAL A 62 -2.96 -0.17 6.22
CA VAL A 62 -1.56 -0.29 5.80
C VAL A 62 -0.81 -1.09 6.86
N VAL A 63 -0.03 -2.08 6.43
CA VAL A 63 0.80 -2.89 7.30
C VAL A 63 2.20 -3.05 6.70
N ASP A 64 3.20 -3.14 7.56
CA ASP A 64 4.49 -3.69 7.18
C ASP A 64 4.41 -5.20 6.97
N TYR A 65 5.32 -5.71 6.15
CA TYR A 65 5.48 -7.14 5.95
C TYR A 65 6.95 -7.46 5.67
N ASN A 66 7.29 -8.72 5.90
CA ASN A 66 8.51 -9.33 5.38
C ASN A 66 8.08 -10.39 4.37
N TYR A 67 8.60 -10.32 3.14
CA TYR A 67 8.17 -11.21 2.07
C TYR A 67 8.43 -12.69 2.39
N ASN A 68 9.41 -13.01 3.25
CA ASN A 68 9.69 -14.38 3.68
C ASN A 68 8.60 -14.96 4.58
N ASP A 69 7.76 -14.10 5.16
CA ASP A 69 6.66 -14.46 6.04
C ASP A 69 5.33 -14.59 5.27
N LEU A 70 5.34 -14.32 3.95
CA LEU A 70 4.19 -14.41 3.07
C LEU A 70 4.22 -15.68 2.21
N SER A 71 3.18 -16.50 2.34
CA SER A 71 2.91 -17.68 1.53
C SER A 71 1.73 -17.45 0.58
N CYS A 72 1.72 -18.13 -0.57
CA CYS A 72 0.52 -18.26 -1.40
C CYS A 72 -0.58 -19.14 -0.75
N ASN A 73 -0.30 -19.76 0.39
CA ASN A 73 -1.27 -20.48 1.20
C ASN A 73 -1.67 -19.62 2.40
N ILE A 74 -2.90 -19.10 2.38
CA ILE A 74 -3.45 -18.23 3.43
C ILE A 74 -3.43 -18.86 4.83
N TYR A 75 -3.45 -20.19 4.93
CA TYR A 75 -3.45 -20.89 6.21
C TYR A 75 -2.07 -20.98 6.87
N ASP A 76 -1.01 -20.72 6.10
CA ASP A 76 0.37 -20.72 6.61
C ASP A 76 0.80 -19.33 7.08
N ASN A 77 0.00 -18.30 6.76
CA ASN A 77 0.29 -16.92 7.08
C ASN A 77 -0.31 -16.55 8.43
N THR A 78 0.51 -15.98 9.29
CA THR A 78 0.07 -15.30 10.52
C THR A 78 0.40 -13.82 10.43
N ASP A 79 -0.29 -13.01 11.23
CA ASP A 79 -0.03 -11.57 11.26
C ASP A 79 1.33 -11.24 11.91
N TYR A 80 2.38 -11.16 11.08
CA TYR A 80 3.72 -10.77 11.49
C TYR A 80 4.00 -9.27 11.41
N SER A 81 3.01 -8.46 11.01
CA SER A 81 3.17 -7.01 10.96
C SER A 81 3.55 -6.45 12.34
N THR A 82 4.19 -5.30 12.38
CA THR A 82 4.46 -4.56 13.62
C THR A 82 3.49 -3.41 13.81
N PHE A 83 2.82 -2.96 12.75
CA PHE A 83 1.81 -1.91 12.81
C PHE A 83 0.66 -2.10 11.82
N HIS A 84 -0.51 -1.56 12.20
CA HIS A 84 -1.62 -1.33 11.29
C HIS A 84 -1.96 0.15 11.28
N LEU A 85 -2.05 0.79 10.12
CA LEU A 85 -2.22 2.24 9.97
C LEU A 85 -3.30 2.60 8.96
N LYS A 86 -3.82 3.83 9.07
CA LYS A 86 -4.67 4.47 8.04
C LYS A 86 -3.90 5.50 7.21
N ARG A 87 -2.68 5.83 7.63
CA ARG A 87 -1.82 6.85 7.02
C ARG A 87 -0.38 6.35 7.12
N GLN A 88 0.36 6.42 6.01
CA GLN A 88 1.78 6.11 5.94
C GLN A 88 2.50 7.16 5.10
N ILE A 89 3.43 7.88 5.72
CA ILE A 89 4.37 8.80 5.12
C ILE A 89 5.75 8.16 5.22
N VAL A 90 6.45 8.05 4.10
CA VAL A 90 7.77 7.38 4.05
C VAL A 90 8.88 8.36 3.73
N PRO A 91 10.16 8.03 3.98
CA PRO A 91 11.27 8.85 3.51
C PRO A 91 11.18 9.09 2.00
N GLY A 92 11.05 10.35 1.60
CA GLY A 92 10.97 10.74 0.19
C GLY A 92 12.35 10.94 -0.42
N ASN A 93 12.78 10.05 -1.31
CA ASN A 93 13.93 10.28 -2.18
C ASN A 93 13.74 9.60 -3.54
N CYS A 94 13.53 10.40 -4.60
CA CYS A 94 13.37 9.90 -5.98
C CYS A 94 14.58 9.12 -6.50
N ASP A 95 15.74 9.27 -5.86
CA ASP A 95 16.98 8.59 -6.24
C ASP A 95 17.21 7.28 -5.46
N ASP A 96 16.34 6.91 -4.51
CA ASP A 96 16.49 5.68 -3.72
C ASP A 96 15.82 4.49 -4.43
N PRO A 97 16.60 3.50 -4.90
CA PRO A 97 16.06 2.31 -5.54
C PRO A 97 15.43 1.32 -4.54
N LEU A 98 15.26 1.68 -3.27
CA LEU A 98 14.68 0.83 -2.23
C LEU A 98 13.55 1.55 -1.49
N PHE A 99 12.56 2.04 -2.23
CA PHE A 99 11.33 2.51 -1.59
C PHE A 99 10.71 1.37 -0.76
N PRO A 100 10.31 1.65 0.49
CA PRO A 100 9.66 0.66 1.31
C PRO A 100 8.32 0.27 0.68
N ALA A 101 8.08 -1.04 0.61
CA ALA A 101 6.82 -1.60 0.17
C ALA A 101 5.95 -1.95 1.38
N PHE A 102 4.64 -1.76 1.24
CA PHE A 102 3.67 -2.07 2.27
C PHE A 102 2.61 -3.01 1.73
N ALA A 103 1.94 -3.70 2.64
CA ALA A 103 0.74 -4.45 2.30
C ALA A 103 -0.50 -3.70 2.81
N LEU A 104 -1.62 -3.91 2.14
CA LEU A 104 -2.94 -3.46 2.57
C LEU A 104 -3.71 -4.70 2.99
N ILE A 105 -4.23 -4.71 4.21
CA ILE A 105 -5.15 -5.76 4.68
C ILE A 105 -6.59 -5.35 4.48
N ILE A 106 -7.39 -6.25 3.94
CA ILE A 106 -8.84 -6.07 3.72
C ILE A 106 -9.54 -7.38 4.10
N GLU A 107 -10.65 -7.33 4.82
CA GLU A 107 -11.47 -8.52 5.09
C GLU A 107 -11.89 -9.21 3.78
N HIS A 108 -11.70 -10.53 3.70
CA HIS A 108 -11.85 -11.31 2.47
C HIS A 108 -13.28 -11.25 1.89
N HIS A 109 -14.29 -11.14 2.75
CA HIS A 109 -15.70 -11.07 2.35
C HIS A 109 -16.12 -9.70 1.77
N ARG A 110 -15.22 -8.70 1.74
CA ARG A 110 -15.47 -7.37 1.18
C ARG A 110 -15.32 -7.33 -0.35
N PHE A 111 -14.63 -8.30 -0.93
CA PHE A 111 -14.45 -8.35 -2.38
C PHE A 111 -15.77 -8.68 -3.10
N PRO A 112 -16.02 -8.17 -4.32
CA PRO A 112 -15.13 -7.34 -5.14
C PRO A 112 -14.90 -5.93 -4.59
N LEU A 113 -13.71 -5.39 -4.87
CA LEU A 113 -13.24 -4.10 -4.36
C LEU A 113 -12.91 -3.16 -5.52
N THR A 114 -13.46 -1.95 -5.49
CA THR A 114 -13.09 -0.85 -6.40
C THR A 114 -12.17 0.10 -5.66
N ILE A 115 -11.02 0.39 -6.25
CA ILE A 115 -10.00 1.27 -5.67
C ILE A 115 -9.78 2.44 -6.63
N ARG A 116 -9.73 3.67 -6.10
CA ARG A 116 -9.60 4.90 -6.89
C ARG A 116 -8.65 5.89 -6.24
N TRP A 117 -8.06 6.74 -7.07
CA TRP A 117 -7.19 7.85 -6.68
C TRP A 117 -7.24 8.93 -7.77
N ASP A 118 -6.63 10.10 -7.52
CA ASP A 118 -6.38 11.07 -8.58
C ASP A 118 -5.02 10.77 -9.19
N ASN A 119 -4.94 10.57 -10.50
CA ASN A 119 -3.68 10.26 -11.17
C ASN A 119 -2.92 11.51 -11.64
N ASN A 120 -3.53 12.71 -11.56
CA ASN A 120 -2.92 13.97 -12.03
C ASN A 120 -2.02 14.64 -10.97
N ILE A 121 -1.98 14.08 -9.77
CA ILE A 121 -1.25 14.64 -8.61
C ILE A 121 0.19 14.14 -8.51
N PHE A 122 0.54 13.08 -9.25
CA PHE A 122 1.87 12.49 -9.17
C PHE A 122 2.87 13.37 -9.94
N PRO A 123 3.95 13.85 -9.29
CA PRO A 123 4.94 14.67 -9.95
C PRO A 123 5.77 13.84 -10.94
N GLU A 124 6.04 14.38 -12.14
CA GLU A 124 6.87 13.73 -13.17
C GLU A 124 8.32 13.47 -12.74
N THR A 125 8.75 13.97 -11.58
CA THR A 125 10.13 13.95 -11.11
C THR A 125 10.53 12.67 -10.37
N CYS A 126 9.57 11.80 -10.00
CA CYS A 126 9.78 10.68 -9.08
C CYS A 126 9.28 9.35 -9.69
N SER A 127 9.90 8.91 -10.81
CA SER A 127 9.58 7.66 -11.56
C SER A 127 8.10 7.50 -11.96
N GLU A 128 7.70 6.39 -12.59
CA GLU A 128 6.37 6.18 -13.23
C GLU A 128 5.17 6.19 -12.26
N GLY A 129 5.34 6.63 -11.02
CA GLY A 129 4.31 6.74 -9.99
C GLY A 129 4.13 5.44 -9.18
N PRO A 130 3.40 5.51 -8.06
CA PRO A 130 3.23 4.36 -7.17
C PRO A 130 2.52 3.18 -7.86
N VAL A 131 2.79 1.99 -7.37
CA VAL A 131 2.21 0.74 -7.87
C VAL A 131 1.30 0.11 -6.82
N LEU A 132 0.12 -0.33 -7.24
CA LEU A 132 -0.82 -1.12 -6.45
C LEU A 132 -1.11 -2.45 -7.15
N THR A 133 -0.96 -3.57 -6.44
CA THR A 133 -1.10 -4.91 -7.06
C THR A 133 -1.56 -5.99 -6.07
N ASP A 134 -2.10 -7.10 -6.59
CA ASP A 134 -2.30 -8.35 -5.85
C ASP A 134 -1.20 -9.39 -6.08
N TRP A 135 -0.13 -9.01 -6.79
CA TRP A 135 1.02 -9.88 -7.06
C TRP A 135 1.79 -10.10 -5.77
N HIS A 136 2.27 -11.33 -5.56
CA HIS A 136 3.06 -11.63 -4.37
C HIS A 136 4.33 -10.78 -4.42
N PRO A 137 4.69 -10.07 -3.35
CA PRO A 137 5.89 -9.26 -3.30
C PRO A 137 7.10 -10.18 -3.18
N GLY A 138 7.50 -10.81 -4.28
CA GLY A 138 8.85 -11.35 -4.41
C GLY A 138 9.88 -10.22 -4.42
N LEU A 139 11.17 -10.57 -4.49
CA LEU A 139 12.23 -9.56 -4.61
C LEU A 139 12.00 -8.59 -5.77
N TRP A 140 11.34 -9.03 -6.85
CA TRP A 140 11.06 -8.23 -8.06
C TRP A 140 9.57 -8.11 -8.38
N PHE A 141 8.66 -8.43 -7.43
CA PHE A 141 7.21 -8.53 -7.71
C PHE A 141 6.87 -9.41 -8.93
N ASP A 142 7.74 -10.35 -9.30
CA ASP A 142 7.65 -11.16 -10.52
C ASP A 142 7.03 -12.54 -10.28
N ALA A 143 6.66 -12.82 -9.02
CA ALA A 143 6.04 -14.06 -8.59
C ALA A 143 4.51 -13.89 -8.47
N THR A 144 3.77 -14.72 -9.19
CA THR A 144 2.30 -14.76 -9.11
C THR A 144 1.85 -15.92 -8.22
N CYS A 145 0.90 -15.64 -7.33
CA CYS A 145 0.08 -16.68 -6.73
C CYS A 145 -1.12 -16.98 -7.67
N ALA A 146 -1.98 -17.94 -7.30
CA ALA A 146 -3.25 -18.12 -8.01
C ALA A 146 -4.14 -16.85 -7.90
N ASN A 147 -5.14 -16.70 -8.77
CA ASN A 147 -6.14 -15.62 -8.71
C ASN A 147 -5.58 -14.18 -8.76
N VAL A 148 -4.45 -14.00 -9.44
CA VAL A 148 -3.88 -12.69 -9.74
C VAL A 148 -4.73 -11.94 -10.76
N GLN A 149 -5.00 -10.67 -10.49
CA GLN A 149 -5.88 -9.83 -11.31
C GLN A 149 -5.15 -8.66 -11.96
N GLY A 150 -4.10 -8.11 -11.33
CA GLY A 150 -3.29 -7.12 -12.04
C GLY A 150 -2.46 -6.17 -11.18
N VAL A 151 -1.90 -5.21 -11.90
CA VAL A 151 -1.03 -4.14 -11.42
C VAL A 151 -1.64 -2.83 -11.92
N ALA A 152 -1.73 -1.84 -11.05
CA ALA A 152 -2.02 -0.47 -11.42
C ALA A 152 -0.81 0.41 -11.14
N ILE A 153 -0.28 1.01 -12.20
CA ILE A 153 0.65 2.14 -12.12
C ILE A 153 -0.22 3.39 -11.94
N MET A 154 -0.18 3.97 -10.74
CA MET A 154 -1.16 4.96 -10.28
C MET A 154 -1.04 6.31 -11.02
N SER A 155 0.07 6.62 -11.67
CA SER A 155 0.16 7.79 -12.55
C SER A 155 -0.56 7.60 -13.89
N LEU A 156 -0.68 6.36 -14.37
CA LEU A 156 -1.20 6.05 -15.71
C LEU A 156 -2.71 5.79 -15.72
N VAL A 157 -3.25 5.30 -14.61
CA VAL A 157 -4.68 5.01 -14.44
C VAL A 157 -5.18 5.63 -13.13
N ASP A 158 -6.48 5.87 -13.01
CA ASP A 158 -7.12 6.48 -11.83
C ASP A 158 -7.86 5.47 -10.94
N SER A 159 -7.89 4.20 -11.37
CA SER A 159 -8.66 3.16 -10.70
C SER A 159 -8.23 1.74 -11.08
N ILE A 160 -8.51 0.79 -10.17
CA ILE A 160 -8.42 -0.66 -10.40
C ILE A 160 -9.57 -1.38 -9.69
N VAL A 161 -10.01 -2.50 -10.26
CA VAL A 161 -11.04 -3.36 -9.66
C VAL A 161 -10.46 -4.74 -9.42
N PHE A 162 -10.50 -5.18 -8.17
CA PHE A 162 -10.24 -6.57 -7.79
C PHE A 162 -11.59 -7.29 -7.69
N SER A 163 -11.96 -7.97 -8.77
CA SER A 163 -13.19 -8.75 -8.94
C SER A 163 -13.27 -10.02 -8.08
N SER A 164 -12.12 -10.56 -7.66
CA SER A 164 -11.99 -11.70 -6.77
C SER A 164 -11.01 -11.42 -5.64
N THR A 165 -10.97 -12.33 -4.68
CA THR A 165 -10.07 -12.26 -3.53
C THR A 165 -8.64 -12.66 -3.93
N PRO A 166 -7.62 -11.88 -3.58
CA PRO A 166 -6.22 -12.26 -3.75
C PRO A 166 -5.90 -13.61 -3.09
N ALA A 167 -4.92 -14.34 -3.63
CA ALA A 167 -4.46 -15.58 -3.02
C ALA A 167 -3.54 -15.37 -1.80
N VAL A 168 -2.91 -14.20 -1.68
CA VAL A 168 -2.11 -13.86 -0.50
C VAL A 168 -3.05 -13.23 0.53
N GLY A 169 -3.03 -13.78 1.74
CA GLY A 169 -3.91 -13.40 2.83
C GLY A 169 -3.51 -14.12 4.10
N MET A 170 -4.25 -13.94 5.18
CA MET A 170 -4.03 -14.70 6.42
C MET A 170 -5.35 -14.99 7.12
N VAL A 171 -5.29 -15.94 8.04
CA VAL A 171 -6.37 -16.16 9.02
C VAL A 171 -6.03 -15.39 10.29
N THR A 172 -6.90 -14.46 10.67
CA THR A 172 -6.76 -13.66 11.88
C THR A 172 -7.07 -14.49 13.12
N SER A 173 -6.70 -13.99 14.31
CA SER A 173 -6.85 -14.74 15.58
C SER A 173 -8.30 -15.03 15.97
N ASP A 174 -9.24 -14.24 15.46
CA ASP A 174 -10.69 -14.41 15.56
C ASP A 174 -11.27 -15.39 14.51
N MET A 175 -10.40 -16.02 13.72
CA MET A 175 -10.73 -16.95 12.63
C MET A 175 -11.45 -16.33 11.43
N ASP A 176 -11.31 -15.02 11.25
CA ASP A 176 -11.66 -14.37 9.99
C ASP A 176 -10.50 -14.46 8.99
N THR A 177 -10.81 -14.25 7.71
CA THR A 177 -9.82 -14.19 6.64
C THR A 177 -9.65 -12.78 6.16
N VAL A 178 -8.40 -12.34 6.03
CA VAL A 178 -8.03 -11.09 5.38
C VAL A 178 -7.18 -11.39 4.14
N SER A 179 -7.32 -10.55 3.13
CA SER A 179 -6.54 -10.58 1.90
C SER A 179 -5.51 -9.46 1.91
N TYR A 180 -4.37 -9.70 1.28
CA TYR A 180 -3.35 -8.70 1.05
C TYR A 180 -3.42 -8.12 -0.36
N LEU A 181 -3.31 -6.81 -0.46
CA LEU A 181 -2.82 -6.10 -1.65
C LEU A 181 -1.47 -5.48 -1.31
N PHE A 182 -0.69 -5.12 -2.31
CA PHE A 182 0.66 -4.59 -2.12
C PHE A 182 0.78 -3.23 -2.78
N PHE A 183 1.45 -2.33 -2.07
CA PHE A 183 1.69 -0.97 -2.47
C PHE A 183 3.18 -0.67 -2.40
N ASN A 184 3.71 -0.03 -3.44
CA ASN A 184 5.08 0.45 -3.48
C ASN A 184 5.12 1.82 -4.16
N PHE A 185 5.99 2.71 -3.69
CA PHE A 185 6.27 3.99 -4.35
C PHE A 185 7.18 3.85 -5.59
N MET A 186 7.78 2.68 -5.79
CA MET A 186 8.68 2.37 -6.89
C MET A 186 7.99 1.84 -8.16
N ASP A 187 8.64 2.13 -9.28
CA ASP A 187 8.47 1.56 -10.62
C ASP A 187 8.78 0.04 -10.68
N LEU A 188 7.91 -0.73 -11.32
CA LEU A 188 8.22 -2.12 -11.71
C LEU A 188 9.14 -2.05 -12.93
N LEU A 189 10.45 -2.02 -12.69
CA LEU A 189 11.46 -2.06 -13.75
C LEU A 189 11.18 -3.22 -14.74
N ASP A 190 11.13 -2.87 -16.02
CA ASP A 190 11.05 -3.75 -17.21
C ASP A 190 11.89 -5.05 -17.13
#